data_AF-A0A661TWN4-F1
#
_entry.id   AF-A0A661TWN4-F1
#
_cell.length_a   1.000
_cell.length_b   1.000
_cell.length_c   1.000
_cell.angle_alpha   90.00
_cell.angle_beta   90.00
_cell.angle_gamma   90.00
#
_symmetry.space_group_name_H-M   'P 1'
#
loop_
_entity.id
_entity.type
_entity.pdbx_description
1 polymer ?
#
loop_
_entity_poly.entity_id
_entity_poly.type
_entity_poly.pdbx_seq_one_letter_code
_entity_poly.pdbx_strand_id
1 'polypeptide(L)'
;MFGEILWDIIDGKSYIGGAPFNLAAHLTKMGLKSTLISSVGKDALGRKALKEVEKRSIDSTFIRIHPHLPTGIVEVSLDERG
;
A
#
# COMPACT_ATOMS: atom_id res chain seq x y z
N MET A 1 1.72 -5.54 -11.42
CA MET A 1 0.68 -6.08 -10.52
C MET A 1 -0.51 -5.15 -10.53
N PHE A 2 -1.70 -5.70 -10.30
CA PHE A 2 -2.94 -4.95 -10.16
C PHE A 2 -3.54 -5.26 -8.79
N GLY A 3 -4.00 -4.23 -8.09
CA GLY A 3 -4.74 -4.38 -6.84
C GLY A 3 -4.40 -3.30 -5.83
N GLU A 4 -4.47 -3.64 -4.55
CA GLU A 4 -4.57 -2.68 -3.46
C GLU A 4 -3.23 -2.22 -2.88
N ILE A 5 -3.26 -0.99 -2.36
CA ILE A 5 -2.34 -0.46 -1.36
C ILE A 5 -3.23 -0.03 -0.20
N LEU A 6 -2.97 -0.55 0.99
CA LEU A 6 -3.79 -0.29 2.17
C LEU A 6 -2.93 -0.16 3.42
N TRP A 7 -3.57 0.17 4.54
CA TRP A 7 -2.93 0.22 5.85
C TRP A 7 -3.52 -0.84 6.77
N ASP A 8 -2.68 -1.74 7.23
CA ASP A 8 -2.99 -2.66 8.32
C ASP A 8 -2.85 -1.89 9.64
N ILE A 9 -3.94 -1.76 10.38
CA ILE A 9 -3.98 -1.11 11.69
C ILE A 9 -3.86 -2.22 12.74
N ILE A 10 -2.71 -2.28 13.40
CA ILE A 10 -2.40 -3.26 14.44
C ILE A 10 -2.11 -2.48 15.72
N ASP A 11 -2.90 -2.72 16.78
CA ASP A 11 -2.80 -2.01 18.06
C ASP A 11 -2.78 -0.47 17.91
N GLY A 12 -3.62 0.05 17.01
CA GLY A 12 -3.72 1.48 16.70
C GLY A 12 -2.54 2.06 15.92
N LYS A 13 -1.58 1.23 15.49
CA LYS A 13 -0.44 1.63 14.66
C LYS A 13 -0.68 1.21 13.21
N SER A 14 -0.38 2.11 12.28
CA SER A 14 -0.55 1.85 10.84
C SER A 14 0.72 1.26 10.22
N TYR A 15 0.57 0.12 9.56
CA TYR A 15 1.60 -0.56 8.77
C TYR A 15 1.16 -0.58 7.31
N ILE A 16 2.07 -0.26 6.39
CA ILE A 16 1.75 -0.28 4.96
C ILE A 16 1.59 -1.74 4.50
N GLY A 17 0.51 -2.03 3.79
CA GLY A 17 0.13 -3.37 3.36
C GLY A 17 -0.53 -3.42 1.99
N GLY A 18 -1.11 -4.58 1.69
CA GLY A 18 -1.64 -4.95 0.38
C GLY A 18 -0.77 -6.00 -0.30
N ALA A 19 -1.34 -7.15 -0.65
CA ALA A 19 -0.57 -8.26 -1.21
C ALA A 19 0.10 -7.90 -2.56
N PRO A 20 -0.60 -7.23 -3.50
CA PRO A 20 0.01 -6.73 -4.73
C PRO A 20 1.11 -5.70 -4.50
N PHE A 21 0.94 -4.82 -3.51
CA PHE A 21 1.96 -3.84 -3.11
C PHE A 21 3.21 -4.51 -2.56
N ASN A 22 3.05 -5.47 -1.65
CA ASN A 22 4.16 -6.19 -1.03
C ASN A 22 4.95 -6.99 -2.08
N LEU A 23 4.28 -7.64 -3.02
CA LEU A 23 4.94 -8.31 -4.13
C LEU A 23 5.75 -7.32 -4.99
N ALA A 24 5.21 -6.12 -5.26
CA ALA A 24 5.91 -5.08 -6.01
C ALA A 24 7.18 -4.62 -5.30
N ALA A 25 7.07 -4.38 -4.01
CA ALA A 25 8.19 -3.99 -3.16
C ALA A 25 9.30 -5.04 -3.17
N HIS A 26 8.94 -6.32 -3.04
CA HIS A 26 9.92 -7.41 -3.03
C HIS A 26 10.60 -7.59 -4.39
N LEU A 27 9.86 -7.56 -5.50
CA LEU A 27 10.45 -7.63 -6.85
C LEU A 27 11.41 -6.47 -7.09
N THR A 28 11.02 -5.26 -6.70
CA THR A 28 11.87 -4.06 -6.85
C THR A 28 13.13 -4.17 -5.99
N LYS A 29 13.03 -4.67 -4.76
CA LYS A 29 14.17 -4.93 -3.87
C LYS A 29 15.13 -5.99 -4.45
N MET A 30 14.65 -6.92 -5.25
CA MET A 30 15.46 -7.91 -5.97
C MET A 30 16.12 -7.35 -7.25
N GLY A 31 15.95 -6.06 -7.55
CA GLY A 31 16.50 -5.42 -8.75
C GLY A 31 15.65 -5.63 -10.01
N LEU A 32 14.46 -6.21 -9.89
CA LEU A 32 13.53 -6.39 -10.99
C LEU A 32 12.66 -5.13 -11.15
N LYS A 33 12.37 -4.78 -12.40
CA LYS A 33 11.42 -3.70 -12.68
C LYS A 33 10.00 -4.20 -12.41
N SER A 34 9.28 -3.52 -11.53
CA SER A 34 7.88 -3.82 -11.24
C SER A 34 7.03 -2.55 -11.38
N THR A 35 5.81 -2.72 -11.88
CA THR A 35 4.82 -1.65 -12.02
C THR A 35 3.56 -2.05 -11.25
N LEU A 36 3.00 -1.12 -10.48
CA LEU A 36 1.79 -1.33 -9.70
C LEU A 36 0.66 -0.45 -10.25
N ILE A 37 -0.43 -1.08 -10.67
CA ILE A 37 -1.68 -0.41 -11.03
C ILE A 37 -2.59 -0.47 -9.81
N SER A 38 -2.89 0.70 -9.23
CA SER A 38 -3.63 0.80 -7.98
C SER A 38 -4.32 2.15 -7.83
N SER A 39 -4.99 2.36 -6.70
CA SER A 39 -5.59 3.63 -6.33
C SER A 39 -5.51 3.84 -4.81
N VAL A 40 -5.26 5.07 -4.40
CA VAL A 40 -5.34 5.53 -3.00
C VAL A 40 -6.31 6.70 -2.88
N GLY A 41 -6.82 6.98 -1.69
CA GLY A 41 -7.69 8.13 -1.46
C GLY A 41 -6.94 9.46 -1.41
N LYS A 42 -7.65 10.57 -1.67
CA LYS A 42 -7.12 11.94 -1.50
C LYS A 42 -7.08 12.34 -0.01
N ASP A 43 -6.37 11.58 0.79
CA ASP A 43 -6.32 11.73 2.25
C ASP A 43 -4.88 11.60 2.80
N ALA A 44 -4.74 11.66 4.13
CA ALA A 44 -3.44 11.60 4.78
C ALA A 44 -2.76 10.22 4.62
N LEU A 45 -3.54 9.15 4.61
CA LEU A 45 -3.05 7.78 4.45
C LEU A 45 -2.60 7.52 3.02
N GLY A 46 -3.32 8.04 2.02
CA GLY A 46 -2.95 7.95 0.61
C GLY A 46 -1.66 8.71 0.33
N ARG A 47 -1.49 9.91 0.90
CA ARG A 47 -0.22 10.65 0.83
C ARG A 47 0.93 9.89 1.48
N LYS A 48 0.72 9.22 2.62
CA LYS A 48 1.74 8.37 3.24
C LYS A 48 2.05 7.15 2.37
N ALA A 49 1.06 6.53 1.76
CA ALA A 49 1.23 5.35 0.93
C ALA A 49 2.08 5.66 -0.31
N LEU A 50 1.84 6.79 -0.97
CA LEU A 50 2.66 7.26 -2.09
C LEU A 50 4.12 7.50 -1.69
N LYS A 51 4.38 8.03 -0.49
CA LYS A 51 5.76 8.14 0.04
C LYS A 51 6.41 6.77 0.25
N GLU A 52 5.66 5.77 0.71
CA GLU A 52 6.18 4.41 0.89
C GLU A 52 6.48 3.71 -0.44
N VAL A 53 5.68 3.98 -1.48
CA VAL A 53 5.92 3.54 -2.87
C VAL A 53 7.23 4.14 -3.39
N GLU A 54 7.40 5.46 -3.26
CA GLU A 54 8.60 6.18 -3.69
C GLU A 54 9.86 5.68 -2.97
N LYS A 55 9.80 5.53 -1.64
CA LYS A 55 10.91 4.98 -0.83
C LYS A 55 11.36 3.58 -1.27
N ARG A 56 10.48 2.79 -1.88
CA ARG A 56 10.77 1.43 -2.36
C ARG A 56 11.12 1.40 -3.84
N SER A 57 11.25 2.56 -4.49
CA SER A 57 11.52 2.69 -5.93
C SER A 57 10.50 1.98 -6.82
N ILE A 58 9.27 1.82 -6.34
CA ILE A 58 8.18 1.24 -7.12
C ILE A 58 7.64 2.32 -8.07
N ASP A 59 7.43 1.97 -9.33
CA ASP A 59 6.86 2.89 -10.33
C ASP A 59 5.41 3.25 -9.98
N SER A 60 5.18 4.52 -9.65
CA SER A 60 3.89 5.08 -9.24
C SER A 60 3.04 5.61 -10.40
N THR A 61 3.49 5.49 -11.65
CA THR A 61 2.81 6.07 -12.83
C THR A 61 1.35 5.66 -12.95
N PHE A 62 1.02 4.44 -12.51
CA PHE A 62 -0.32 3.86 -12.60
C PHE A 62 -1.05 3.80 -11.26
N ILE A 63 -0.59 4.55 -10.25
CA ILE A 63 -1.30 4.70 -8.97
C ILE A 63 -2.14 5.98 -9.04
N ARG A 64 -3.46 5.83 -9.03
CA ARG A 64 -4.38 6.98 -9.06
C ARG A 64 -4.70 7.48 -7.67
N ILE A 65 -4.99 8.77 -7.57
CA ILE A 65 -5.55 9.38 -6.37
C ILE A 65 -7.05 9.53 -6.60
N HIS A 66 -7.87 8.78 -5.88
CA HIS A 66 -9.31 8.85 -5.96
C HIS A 66 -9.82 10.08 -5.19
N PRO A 67 -10.63 10.96 -5.81
CA PRO A 67 -11.03 12.23 -5.20
C PRO A 67 -12.02 12.09 -4.04
N HIS A 68 -12.81 11.01 -4.00
CA HIS A 68 -13.93 10.85 -3.06
C HIS A 68 -13.90 9.60 -2.17
N LEU A 69 -13.06 8.62 -2.49
CA LEU A 69 -13.00 7.35 -1.74
C LEU A 69 -11.79 7.38 -0.83
N PRO A 70 -11.90 6.84 0.40
CA PRO A 70 -10.78 6.80 1.33
C PRO A 70 -9.73 5.78 0.87
N THR A 71 -8.51 5.96 1.33
CA THR A 71 -7.46 4.94 1.26
C THR A 71 -7.88 3.74 2.10
N GLY A 72 -7.68 2.53 1.56
CA GLY A 72 -8.03 1.29 2.23
C GLY A 72 -7.33 1.13 3.58
N ILE A 73 -8.07 0.63 4.56
CA ILE A 73 -7.57 0.23 5.87
C ILE A 73 -8.10 -1.16 6.21
N VAL A 74 -7.33 -1.91 6.98
CA VAL A 74 -7.74 -3.20 7.57
C VAL A 74 -7.42 -3.11 9.06
N GLU A 75 -8.44 -3.26 9.91
CA GLU A 75 -8.24 -3.40 11.35
C GLU A 75 -7.85 -4.85 11.64
N VAL A 76 -6.71 -5.03 12.29
CA VAL A 76 -6.15 -6.35 12.62
C VAL A 76 -6.25 -6.55 14.12
N SER A 77 -7.03 -7.55 14.51
CA SER A 77 -7.10 -8.05 15.88
C SER A 77 -6.56 -9.47 15.92
N LEU A 78 -5.57 -9.72 16.77
CA LEU A 78 -5.08 -11.07 17.04
C LEU A 78 -6.06 -11.76 18.01
N ASP A 79 -6.43 -13.00 17.71
CA ASP A 79 -7.17 -13.84 18.67
C ASP A 79 -6.18 -14.57 19.60
N GLU A 80 -6.69 -15.33 20.57
CA GLU A 80 -5.85 -16.05 21.54
C GLU A 80 -4.90 -17.09 20.90
N ARG A 81 -5.04 -17.38 19.60
CA ARG A 81 -4.23 -18.35 18.85
C ARG A 81 -3.29 -17.69 17.83
N GLY A 82 -3.29 -16.36 17.73
CA GLY A 82 -2.48 -15.60 16.77
C GLY A 82 -3.16 -15.47 15.42
#